data_AF-A0A0K8T987-F1
#
_entry.id   AF-A0A0K8T987-F1
#
_cell.length_a   1.000
_cell.length_b   1.000
_cell.length_c   1.000
_cell.angle_alpha   90.00
_cell.angle_beta   90.00
_cell.angle_gamma   90.00
#
_symmetry.space_group_name_H-M   'P 1'
#
loop_
_entity.id
_entity.type
_entity.pdbx_description
1 polymer ?
#
loop_
_entity_poly.entity_id
_entity_poly.type
_entity_poly.pdbx_seq_one_letter_code
_entity_poly.pdbx_strand_id
1 'polypeptide(L)'
;ARGKKQELLNLTNIYNKIMDEIVEFVASDDIDTICEAFKSCEDENFAVFNYVNEVNCEAESLNDAARAVKHKIDKEKALKVERVAQLADDVQSLEKDLAEIQVDIDELKKVRELIHGDLNIITSNLKEITDVARCSSSPFFYLVEDNLHVNMSNVHLFLMVLEKQVMRIMISLEPKREDTPPKTPSKTSFMPSRKF
;
A
#
# COMPACT_ATOMS: atom_id res chain seq x y z
N ALA A 1 -72.61 -5.97 -70.27
CA ALA A 1 -71.75 -5.77 -71.46
C ALA A 1 -71.33 -4.29 -71.66
N ARG A 2 -72.24 -3.30 -71.58
CA ARG A 2 -71.91 -1.87 -71.79
C ARG A 2 -70.95 -1.24 -70.76
N GLY A 3 -71.06 -1.57 -69.47
CA GLY A 3 -70.18 -1.02 -68.42
C GLY A 3 -68.70 -1.37 -68.60
N LYS A 4 -68.38 -2.66 -68.83
CA LYS A 4 -67.02 -3.11 -69.13
C LYS A 4 -66.40 -2.45 -70.36
N LYS A 5 -67.20 -2.16 -71.39
CA LYS A 5 -66.73 -1.46 -72.59
C LYS A 5 -66.33 -0.01 -72.30
N GLN A 6 -67.06 0.66 -71.40
CA GLN A 6 -66.76 2.02 -70.98
C GLN A 6 -65.51 2.09 -70.11
N GLU A 7 -65.31 1.12 -69.21
CA GLU A 7 -64.09 1.00 -68.40
C GLU A 7 -62.86 0.77 -69.28
N LEU A 8 -62.97 -0.13 -70.27
CA LEU A 8 -61.91 -0.38 -71.25
C LEU A 8 -61.55 0.89 -72.05
N LEU A 9 -62.55 1.65 -72.51
CA LEU A 9 -62.32 2.91 -73.22
C LEU A 9 -61.64 3.97 -72.34
N ASN A 10 -62.06 4.08 -71.08
CA ASN A 10 -61.42 5.00 -70.14
C ASN A 10 -59.96 4.60 -69.88
N LEU A 11 -59.68 3.31 -69.74
CA LEU A 11 -58.33 2.80 -69.54
C LEU A 11 -57.44 3.06 -70.77
N THR A 12 -57.96 2.83 -71.98
CA THR A 12 -57.25 3.15 -73.23
C THR A 12 -56.97 4.64 -73.37
N ASN A 13 -57.92 5.51 -73.02
CA ASN A 13 -57.70 6.96 -73.04
C ASN A 13 -56.63 7.41 -72.05
N ILE A 14 -56.58 6.82 -70.85
CA ILE A 14 -55.53 7.11 -69.88
C ILE A 14 -54.17 6.65 -70.42
N TYR A 15 -54.11 5.45 -71.02
CA TYR A 15 -52.87 4.91 -71.58
C TYR A 15 -52.33 5.77 -72.73
N ASN A 16 -53.20 6.18 -73.64
CA ASN A 16 -52.82 7.08 -74.74
C ASN A 16 -52.31 8.42 -74.22
N LYS A 17 -52.99 8.99 -73.21
CA LYS A 17 -52.57 10.26 -72.62
C LYS A 17 -51.19 10.18 -71.95
N ILE A 18 -50.92 9.09 -71.23
CA ILE A 18 -49.60 8.83 -70.65
C ILE A 18 -48.55 8.65 -71.75
N MET A 19 -48.91 7.98 -72.85
CA MET A 19 -48.01 7.77 -73.97
C MET A 19 -47.66 9.07 -74.69
N ASP A 20 -48.64 9.95 -74.90
CA ASP A 20 -48.45 11.28 -75.49
C ASP A 20 -47.49 12.13 -74.62
N GLU A 21 -47.66 12.09 -73.29
CA GLU A 21 -46.78 12.78 -72.34
C GLU A 21 -45.33 12.23 -72.39
N ILE A 22 -45.16 10.92 -72.59
CA ILE A 22 -43.82 10.29 -72.71
C ILE A 22 -43.15 10.67 -74.05
N VAL A 23 -43.90 10.64 -75.16
CA VAL A 23 -43.39 11.01 -76.49
C VAL A 23 -42.97 12.49 -76.51
N GLU A 24 -43.78 13.37 -75.89
CA GLU A 24 -43.47 14.80 -75.75
C GLU A 24 -42.18 15.02 -74.92
N PHE A 25 -41.98 14.23 -73.87
CA PHE A 25 -40.79 14.32 -73.02
C PHE A 25 -39.51 13.85 -73.69
N VAL A 26 -39.57 12.76 -74.46
CA VAL A 26 -38.40 12.20 -75.17
C VAL A 26 -38.13 12.93 -76.50
N ALA A 27 -39.09 13.71 -77.00
CA ALA A 27 -39.04 14.45 -78.27
C ALA A 27 -38.74 13.55 -79.50
N SER A 28 -39.09 12.26 -79.41
CA SER A 28 -38.97 11.29 -80.49
C SER A 28 -40.21 10.40 -80.57
N ASP A 29 -40.71 10.15 -81.77
CA ASP A 29 -41.83 9.22 -82.04
C ASP A 29 -41.37 7.75 -82.15
N ASP A 30 -40.06 7.49 -82.06
CA ASP A 30 -39.50 6.15 -82.15
C ASP A 30 -39.56 5.43 -80.81
N ILE A 31 -40.34 4.35 -80.76
CA ILE A 31 -40.61 3.57 -79.56
C ILE A 31 -39.32 2.96 -79.00
N ASP A 32 -38.40 2.52 -79.87
CA ASP A 32 -37.13 1.94 -79.44
C ASP A 32 -36.26 2.97 -78.71
N THR A 33 -36.19 4.20 -79.24
CA THR A 33 -35.50 5.33 -78.61
C THR A 33 -36.11 5.71 -77.24
N ILE A 34 -37.44 5.72 -77.12
CA ILE A 34 -38.13 5.95 -75.84
C ILE A 34 -37.81 4.85 -74.83
N CYS A 35 -37.82 3.58 -75.26
CA CYS A 35 -37.51 2.45 -74.39
C CYS A 35 -36.05 2.46 -73.91
N GLU A 36 -35.10 2.86 -74.76
CA GLU A 36 -33.70 3.02 -74.37
C GLU A 36 -33.51 4.19 -73.39
N ALA A 37 -34.15 5.33 -73.63
CA ALA A 37 -34.12 6.47 -72.72
C ALA A 37 -34.72 6.13 -71.34
N PHE A 38 -35.84 5.39 -71.33
CA PHE A 38 -36.46 4.92 -70.10
C PHE A 38 -35.56 3.97 -69.33
N LYS A 39 -34.94 2.99 -70.01
CA LYS A 39 -33.97 2.08 -69.39
C LYS A 39 -32.78 2.84 -68.80
N SER A 40 -32.22 3.79 -69.54
CA SER A 40 -31.11 4.60 -69.04
C SER A 40 -31.49 5.39 -67.79
N CYS A 41 -32.70 5.95 -67.75
CA CYS A 41 -33.22 6.67 -66.59
C CYS A 41 -33.53 5.73 -65.42
N GLU A 42 -34.02 4.53 -65.69
CA GLU A 42 -34.26 3.48 -64.69
C GLU A 42 -32.94 3.02 -64.05
N ASP A 43 -31.90 2.78 -64.86
CA ASP A 43 -30.57 2.39 -64.40
C ASP A 43 -29.93 3.49 -63.52
N GLU A 44 -30.08 4.76 -63.91
CA GLU A 44 -29.60 5.90 -63.12
C GLU A 44 -30.35 6.00 -61.78
N ASN A 45 -31.68 5.89 -61.80
CA ASN A 45 -32.47 5.89 -60.57
C ASN A 45 -32.13 4.71 -59.65
N PHE A 46 -31.88 3.53 -60.22
CA PHE A 46 -31.47 2.35 -59.46
C PHE A 46 -30.09 2.56 -58.80
N ALA A 47 -29.14 3.15 -59.53
CA ALA A 47 -27.83 3.50 -58.98
C ALA A 47 -27.94 4.51 -57.83
N VAL A 48 -28.77 5.55 -57.98
CA VAL A 48 -29.02 6.55 -56.93
C VAL A 48 -29.69 5.92 -55.72
N PHE A 49 -30.69 5.05 -55.90
CA PHE A 49 -31.35 4.37 -54.79
C PHE A 49 -30.38 3.49 -53.99
N ASN A 50 -29.52 2.74 -54.70
CA ASN A 50 -28.50 1.93 -54.04
C ASN A 50 -27.49 2.78 -53.26
N TYR A 51 -27.04 3.89 -53.85
CA TYR A 51 -26.14 4.81 -53.16
C TYR A 51 -26.77 5.39 -51.89
N VAL A 52 -28.02 5.84 -51.94
CA VAL A 52 -28.73 6.36 -50.76
C VAL A 52 -28.86 5.29 -49.68
N ASN A 53 -29.14 4.04 -50.05
CA ASN A 53 -29.21 2.94 -49.10
C ASN A 53 -27.85 2.65 -48.46
N GLU A 54 -26.78 2.60 -49.25
CA GLU A 54 -25.43 2.36 -48.76
C GLU A 54 -25.00 3.45 -47.77
N VAL A 55 -25.22 4.72 -48.12
CA VAL A 55 -24.91 5.86 -47.24
C VAL A 55 -25.74 5.83 -45.97
N ASN A 56 -27.03 5.46 -46.04
CA ASN A 56 -27.85 5.31 -44.84
C ASN A 56 -27.35 4.18 -43.94
N CYS A 57 -26.97 3.03 -44.50
CA CYS A 57 -26.36 1.94 -43.75
C CYS A 57 -25.04 2.36 -43.10
N GLU A 58 -24.20 3.12 -43.79
CA GLU A 58 -22.95 3.65 -43.23
C GLU A 58 -23.23 4.65 -42.10
N ALA A 59 -24.20 5.54 -42.27
CA ALA A 59 -24.60 6.50 -41.25
C ALA A 59 -25.15 5.81 -39.98
N GLU A 60 -25.96 4.76 -40.14
CA GLU A 60 -26.43 3.93 -39.03
C GLU A 60 -25.27 3.24 -38.32
N SER A 61 -24.35 2.64 -39.07
CA SER A 61 -23.15 1.99 -38.53
C SER A 61 -22.29 2.96 -37.72
N LEU A 62 -22.06 4.17 -38.25
CA LEU A 62 -21.29 5.21 -37.57
C LEU A 62 -21.98 5.68 -36.29
N ASN A 63 -23.30 5.85 -36.33
CA ASN A 63 -24.09 6.26 -35.17
C ASN A 63 -24.05 5.19 -34.06
N ASP A 64 -24.14 3.91 -34.41
CA ASP A 64 -24.01 2.82 -33.46
C ASP A 64 -22.60 2.74 -32.86
N ALA A 65 -21.56 2.93 -33.68
CA ALA A 65 -20.18 3.03 -33.19
C ALA A 65 -20.02 4.21 -32.22
N ALA A 66 -20.54 5.38 -32.56
CA ALA A 66 -20.51 6.56 -31.70
C ALA A 66 -21.25 6.33 -30.37
N ARG A 67 -22.41 5.68 -30.41
CA ARG A 67 -23.18 5.30 -29.21
C ARG A 67 -22.40 4.31 -28.34
N ALA A 68 -21.75 3.32 -28.93
CA ALA A 68 -20.93 2.35 -28.22
C ALA A 68 -19.72 3.02 -27.53
N VAL A 69 -19.04 3.95 -28.22
CA VAL A 69 -17.94 4.73 -27.63
C VAL A 69 -18.44 5.60 -26.49
N LYS A 70 -19.56 6.31 -26.66
CA LYS A 70 -20.15 7.13 -25.60
C LYS A 70 -20.49 6.30 -24.36
N HIS A 71 -21.10 5.14 -24.55
CA HIS A 71 -21.40 4.22 -23.44
C HIS A 71 -20.13 3.75 -22.71
N LYS A 72 -19.04 3.46 -23.45
CA LYS A 72 -17.74 3.13 -22.83
C LYS A 72 -17.20 4.30 -22.00
N ILE A 73 -17.26 5.53 -22.53
CA ILE A 73 -16.82 6.73 -21.81
C ILE A 73 -17.61 6.91 -20.51
N ASP A 74 -18.93 6.76 -20.57
CA ASP A 74 -19.79 6.95 -19.40
C ASP A 74 -19.51 5.88 -18.33
N LYS A 75 -19.29 4.62 -18.75
CA LYS A 75 -18.86 3.54 -17.86
C LYS A 75 -17.51 3.84 -17.19
N GLU A 76 -16.50 4.24 -17.96
CA GLU A 76 -15.17 4.58 -17.42
C GLU A 76 -15.21 5.78 -16.47
N LYS A 77 -16.05 6.78 -16.76
CA LYS A 77 -16.28 7.91 -15.84
C LYS A 77 -16.87 7.46 -14.51
N ALA A 78 -17.89 6.58 -14.54
CA ALA A 78 -18.50 6.04 -13.32
C ALA A 78 -17.47 5.28 -12.47
N LEU A 79 -16.68 4.39 -13.10
CA LEU A 79 -15.61 3.65 -12.42
C LEU A 79 -14.53 4.56 -11.83
N LYS A 80 -14.19 5.65 -12.54
CA LYS A 80 -13.21 6.62 -12.05
C LYS A 80 -13.72 7.32 -10.79
N VAL A 81 -14.99 7.73 -10.77
CA VAL A 81 -15.58 8.40 -9.60
C VAL A 81 -15.53 7.48 -8.37
N GLU A 82 -15.92 6.21 -8.53
CA GLU A 82 -15.86 5.22 -7.46
C GLU A 82 -14.43 5.00 -6.96
N ARG A 83 -13.47 4.85 -7.87
CA ARG A 83 -12.06 4.68 -7.51
C ARG A 83 -11.49 5.89 -6.77
N VAL A 84 -11.85 7.11 -7.19
CA VAL A 84 -11.38 8.33 -6.53
C VAL A 84 -11.95 8.42 -5.11
N ALA A 85 -13.21 8.02 -4.90
CA ALA A 85 -13.79 7.96 -3.57
C ALA A 85 -13.06 6.95 -2.68
N GLN A 86 -12.83 5.73 -3.18
CA GLN A 86 -12.07 4.70 -2.44
C GLN A 86 -10.66 5.16 -2.07
N LEU A 87 -9.94 5.76 -3.02
CA LEU A 87 -8.60 6.30 -2.76
C LEU A 87 -8.61 7.44 -1.73
N ALA A 88 -9.65 8.27 -1.71
CA ALA A 88 -9.77 9.32 -0.71
C ALA A 88 -9.98 8.74 0.70
N ASP A 89 -10.83 7.72 0.83
CA ASP A 89 -11.07 7.01 2.09
C ASP A 89 -9.79 6.30 2.58
N ASP A 90 -9.07 5.62 1.67
CA ASP A 90 -7.80 4.96 1.98
C ASP A 90 -6.73 5.95 2.46
N VAL A 91 -6.60 7.09 1.77
CA VAL A 91 -5.66 8.15 2.18
C VAL A 91 -6.04 8.67 3.57
N GLN A 92 -7.31 8.92 3.83
CA GLN A 92 -7.76 9.40 5.13
C GLN A 92 -7.49 8.38 6.25
N SER A 93 -7.67 7.08 5.98
CA SER A 93 -7.32 6.03 6.93
C SER A 93 -5.82 6.01 7.21
N LEU A 94 -4.98 6.07 6.17
CA LEU A 94 -3.52 6.08 6.31
C LEU A 94 -3.03 7.31 7.05
N GLU A 95 -3.62 8.48 6.82
CA GLU A 95 -3.29 9.71 7.55
C GLU A 95 -3.59 9.58 9.05
N LYS A 96 -4.72 8.94 9.39
CA LYS A 96 -5.09 8.67 10.78
C LYS A 96 -4.11 7.70 11.44
N ASP A 97 -3.78 6.60 10.76
CA ASP A 97 -2.85 5.59 11.28
C ASP A 97 -1.45 6.19 11.49
N LEU A 98 -1.00 7.06 10.57
CA LEU A 98 0.26 7.78 10.71
C LEU A 98 0.23 8.71 11.93
N ALA A 99 -0.87 9.45 12.13
CA ALA A 99 -1.01 10.32 13.29
C ALA A 99 -0.96 9.53 14.62
N GLU A 100 -1.60 8.36 14.68
CA GLU A 100 -1.56 7.48 15.85
C GLU A 100 -0.15 6.96 16.12
N ILE A 101 0.54 6.43 15.09
CA ILE A 101 1.93 5.97 15.21
C ILE A 101 2.86 7.11 15.65
N GLN A 102 2.62 8.34 15.18
CA GLN A 102 3.43 9.49 15.56
C GLN A 102 3.28 9.83 17.04
N VAL A 103 2.06 9.71 17.58
CA VAL A 103 1.80 9.88 19.02
C VAL A 103 2.54 8.81 19.82
N ASP A 104 2.43 7.54 19.42
CA ASP A 104 3.13 6.42 20.07
C ASP A 104 4.65 6.61 20.08
N ILE A 105 5.22 7.04 18.95
CA ILE A 105 6.65 7.34 18.84
C ILE A 105 7.06 8.44 19.83
N ASP A 106 6.26 9.49 19.95
CA ASP A 106 6.58 10.61 20.85
C ASP A 106 6.44 10.23 22.33
N GLU A 107 5.49 9.34 22.67
CA GLU A 107 5.40 8.73 24.00
C GLU A 107 6.61 7.85 24.31
N LEU A 108 6.98 6.95 23.38
CA LEU A 108 8.15 6.08 23.54
C LEU A 108 9.45 6.88 23.65
N LYS A 109 9.58 7.99 22.91
CA LYS A 109 10.71 8.91 23.06
C LYS A 109 10.76 9.52 24.47
N LYS A 110 9.64 10.00 25.00
CA LYS A 110 9.60 10.54 26.38
C LYS A 110 10.04 9.50 27.40
N VAL A 111 9.53 8.28 27.29
CA VAL A 111 9.93 7.17 28.18
C VAL A 111 11.42 6.87 28.05
N ARG A 112 11.95 6.83 26.82
CA ARG A 112 13.38 6.64 26.58
C ARG A 112 14.23 7.73 27.22
N GLU A 113 13.84 9.00 27.09
CA GLU A 113 14.59 10.11 27.69
C GLU A 113 14.59 10.03 29.23
N LEU A 114 13.46 9.64 29.84
CA LEU A 114 13.39 9.42 31.29
C LEU A 114 14.35 8.31 31.74
N ILE A 115 14.29 7.15 31.09
CA ILE A 115 15.18 6.02 31.40
C ILE A 115 16.64 6.41 31.19
N HIS A 116 16.94 7.14 30.10
CA HIS A 116 18.29 7.60 29.84
C HIS A 116 18.80 8.58 30.90
N GLY A 117 17.93 9.47 31.39
CA GLY A 117 18.20 10.34 32.54
C GLY A 117 18.55 9.55 33.79
N ASP A 118 17.73 8.57 34.17
CA ASP A 118 17.97 7.71 35.33
C ASP A 118 19.29 6.94 35.20
N LEU A 119 19.57 6.41 34.01
CA LEU A 119 20.82 5.71 33.73
C LEU A 119 22.05 6.62 33.85
N ASN A 120 21.95 7.87 33.42
CA ASN A 120 23.03 8.85 33.58
C ASN A 120 23.29 9.17 35.06
N ILE A 121 22.23 9.28 35.88
CA ILE A 121 22.35 9.46 37.33
C ILE A 121 23.05 8.24 37.96
N ILE A 122 22.60 7.02 37.64
CA ILE A 122 23.20 5.77 38.15
C ILE A 122 24.69 5.70 37.76
N THR A 123 25.01 6.00 36.50
CA THR A 123 26.38 5.98 35.98
C THR A 123 27.26 7.02 36.68
N SER A 124 26.74 8.23 36.95
CA SER A 124 27.43 9.27 37.70
C SER A 124 27.70 8.86 39.15
N ASN A 125 26.68 8.37 39.85
CA ASN A 125 26.81 7.92 41.24
C ASN A 125 27.80 6.76 41.36
N LEU A 126 27.77 5.83 40.41
CA LEU A 126 28.72 4.72 40.35
C LEU A 126 30.15 5.23 40.15
N LYS A 127 30.35 6.25 39.32
CA LYS A 127 31.66 6.91 39.17
C LYS A 127 32.14 7.50 40.49
N GLU A 128 31.29 8.25 41.20
CA GLU A 128 31.63 8.83 42.51
C GLU A 128 32.02 7.75 43.54
N ILE A 129 31.26 6.65 43.60
CA ILE A 129 31.57 5.53 44.52
C ILE A 129 32.90 4.86 44.14
N THR A 130 33.18 4.71 42.84
CA THR A 130 34.43 4.14 42.34
C THR A 130 35.65 4.99 42.71
N ASP A 131 35.49 6.31 42.64
CA ASP A 131 36.51 7.27 43.03
C ASP A 131 36.75 7.23 44.55
N VAL A 132 35.69 7.21 45.36
CA VAL A 132 35.77 7.10 46.84
C VAL A 132 36.40 5.78 47.29
N ALA A 133 36.01 4.67 46.67
CA ALA A 133 36.53 3.33 46.98
C ALA A 133 37.99 3.12 46.51
N ARG A 134 38.59 4.13 45.84
CA ARG A 134 39.94 4.11 45.24
C ARG A 134 40.16 2.87 44.36
N CYS A 135 39.19 2.55 43.51
CA CYS A 135 39.26 1.40 42.62
C CYS A 135 40.27 1.54 41.47
N SER A 136 41.12 2.57 41.47
CA SER A 136 41.99 3.00 40.37
C SER A 136 43.23 2.13 40.08
N SER A 137 43.40 0.99 40.74
CA SER A 137 44.60 0.15 40.58
C SER A 137 44.25 -1.30 40.27
N SER A 138 43.51 -1.52 39.19
CA SER A 138 43.24 -2.86 38.69
C SER A 138 43.70 -3.01 37.23
N PRO A 139 44.47 -4.08 36.88
CA PRO A 139 45.05 -4.26 35.54
C PRO A 139 44.06 -4.26 34.38
N PHE A 140 42.75 -4.45 34.63
CA PHE A 140 41.74 -4.46 33.57
C PHE A 140 41.44 -3.07 32.98
N PHE A 141 41.78 -1.97 33.68
CA PHE A 141 41.61 -0.62 33.13
C PHE A 141 42.46 -0.39 31.88
N TYR A 142 43.57 -1.13 31.76
CA TYR A 142 44.43 -1.16 30.57
C TYR A 142 43.74 -1.79 29.35
N LEU A 143 42.75 -2.67 29.55
CA LEU A 143 41.93 -3.25 28.48
C LEU A 143 40.77 -2.34 28.05
N VAL A 144 40.44 -1.33 28.87
CA VAL A 144 39.35 -0.37 28.64
C VAL A 144 39.97 0.99 28.27
N GLU A 145 41.09 0.97 27.54
CA GLU A 145 41.97 2.13 27.28
C GLU A 145 41.23 3.32 26.63
N ASP A 146 40.11 3.11 25.93
CA ASP A 146 39.27 4.17 25.34
C ASP A 146 38.02 4.55 26.17
N ASN A 147 37.72 3.84 27.27
CA ASN A 147 36.55 4.11 28.11
C ASN A 147 36.91 4.11 29.61
N LEU A 148 37.93 4.91 30.01
CA LEU A 148 38.29 5.15 31.42
C LEU A 148 37.16 5.75 32.26
N HIS A 149 36.07 6.17 31.62
CA HIS A 149 34.86 6.65 32.28
C HIS A 149 33.76 5.57 32.24
N VAL A 150 32.98 5.53 33.32
CA VAL A 150 31.80 4.66 33.42
C VAL A 150 30.81 5.09 32.32
N ASN A 151 30.43 4.14 31.47
CA ASN A 151 29.55 4.24 30.32
C ASN A 151 28.66 2.99 30.29
N MET A 152 27.47 3.04 29.72
CA MET A 152 26.50 1.95 29.70
C MET A 152 27.07 0.60 29.23
N SER A 153 28.04 0.62 28.31
CA SER A 153 28.73 -0.60 27.83
C SER A 153 29.70 -1.21 28.84
N ASN A 154 30.20 -0.43 29.81
CA ASN A 154 31.21 -0.86 30.78
C ASN A 154 30.73 -0.80 32.24
N VAL A 155 29.54 -0.25 32.53
CA VAL A 155 28.94 -0.15 33.88
C VAL A 155 29.03 -1.47 34.63
N HIS A 156 28.73 -2.59 33.97
CA HIS A 156 28.79 -3.92 34.58
C HIS A 156 30.20 -4.29 35.07
N LEU A 157 31.24 -3.96 34.30
CA LEU A 157 32.63 -4.24 34.65
C LEU A 157 33.07 -3.42 35.87
N PHE A 158 32.67 -2.16 35.93
CA PHE A 158 32.93 -1.30 37.09
C PHE A 158 32.22 -1.80 38.35
N LEU A 159 30.97 -2.26 38.24
CA LEU A 159 30.23 -2.86 39.37
C LEU A 159 30.92 -4.10 39.93
N MET A 160 31.41 -5.00 39.08
CA MET A 160 32.13 -6.20 39.52
C MET A 160 33.42 -5.86 40.30
N VAL A 161 34.05 -4.75 39.96
CA VAL A 161 35.32 -4.32 40.55
C VAL A 161 35.08 -3.58 41.87
N LEU A 162 34.07 -2.74 41.90
CA LEU A 162 33.52 -2.15 43.11
C LEU A 162 33.18 -3.24 44.12
N GLU A 163 32.43 -4.26 43.71
CA GLU A 163 32.03 -5.38 44.57
C GLU A 163 33.25 -6.08 45.20
N LYS A 164 34.25 -6.44 44.39
CA LYS A 164 35.49 -7.04 44.89
C LYS A 164 36.25 -6.13 45.85
N GLN A 165 36.27 -4.83 45.58
CA GLN A 165 36.96 -3.86 46.45
C GLN A 165 36.22 -3.67 47.78
N VAL A 166 34.89 -3.54 47.75
CA VAL A 166 34.06 -3.45 48.95
C VAL A 166 34.21 -4.72 49.79
N MET A 167 34.21 -5.90 49.18
CA MET A 167 34.45 -7.17 49.87
C MET A 167 35.84 -7.20 50.54
N ARG A 168 36.89 -6.74 49.86
CA ARG A 168 38.24 -6.60 50.45
C ARG A 168 38.25 -5.65 51.65
N ILE A 169 37.60 -4.50 51.53
CA ILE A 169 37.50 -3.52 52.63
C ILE A 169 36.75 -4.14 53.81
N MET A 170 35.63 -4.84 53.56
CA MET A 170 34.88 -5.54 54.60
C MET A 170 35.72 -6.58 55.35
N ILE A 171 36.46 -7.44 54.62
CA ILE A 171 37.36 -8.44 55.21
C ILE A 171 38.48 -7.76 56.03
N SER A 172 38.98 -6.61 55.58
CA SER A 172 40.02 -5.87 56.31
C SER A 172 39.51 -5.19 57.60
N LEU A 173 38.19 -4.98 57.69
CA LEU A 173 37.51 -4.39 58.85
C LEU A 173 37.00 -5.43 59.84
N GLU A 174 36.95 -6.72 59.46
CA GLU A 174 36.70 -7.80 60.43
C GLU A 174 37.83 -7.81 61.47
N PRO A 175 37.54 -7.60 62.77
CA PRO A 175 38.59 -7.63 63.79
C PRO A 175 39.17 -9.05 63.85
N LYS A 176 40.48 -9.17 63.64
CA LYS A 176 41.25 -10.39 63.92
C LYS A 176 40.94 -10.82 65.35
N ARG A 177 40.06 -11.80 65.53
CA ARG A 177 39.93 -12.51 66.81
C ARG A 177 41.28 -13.20 67.05
N GLU A 178 41.93 -12.85 68.15
CA GLU A 178 43.16 -13.48 68.60
C GLU A 178 42.97 -15.00 68.68
N ASP A 179 43.76 -15.74 67.91
CA ASP A 179 43.93 -17.18 68.05
C ASP A 179 44.64 -17.48 69.37
N THR A 180 43.93 -18.08 70.33
CA THR A 180 44.58 -18.79 71.45
C THR A 180 44.65 -20.29 71.12
N PRO A 181 45.84 -20.92 71.16
CA PRO A 181 46.01 -22.32 70.75
C PRO A 181 45.50 -23.30 71.84
N PRO A 182 45.07 -24.51 71.44
CA PRO A 182 44.49 -25.49 72.37
C PRO A 182 45.60 -26.14 73.20
N LYS A 183 45.53 -26.03 74.53
CA LYS A 183 46.30 -26.89 75.45
C LYS A 183 45.45 -28.05 75.95
N THR A 184 45.68 -29.21 75.37
CA THR A 184 45.72 -30.51 76.09
C THR A 184 46.94 -31.27 75.52
N PRO A 185 47.62 -32.20 76.22
CA PRO A 185 47.10 -33.09 77.28
C PRO A 185 48.07 -33.39 78.44
N SER A 186 47.60 -34.09 79.49
CA SER A 186 48.44 -35.10 80.15
C SER A 186 47.58 -36.26 80.69
N LYS A 187 48.03 -37.48 80.36
CA LYS A 187 47.45 -38.78 80.72
C LYS A 187 48.19 -39.37 81.92
N THR A 188 47.47 -40.17 82.72
CA THR A 188 47.92 -41.36 83.52
C THR A 188 48.92 -41.12 84.67
N SER A 189 48.84 -41.69 85.88
CA SER A 189 48.31 -42.96 86.41
C SER A 189 48.13 -42.80 87.95
N PHE A 190 47.37 -43.61 88.70
CA PHE A 190 47.81 -44.93 89.19
C PHE A 190 46.63 -45.69 89.83
N MET A 191 46.69 -47.02 89.74
CA MET A 191 45.65 -48.02 90.00
C MET A 191 45.57 -48.51 91.48
N PRO A 192 44.60 -49.39 91.85
CA PRO A 192 44.12 -49.63 93.21
C PRO A 192 44.68 -50.91 93.88
N SER A 193 44.55 -50.99 95.22
CA SER A 193 44.40 -52.19 96.09
C SER A 193 44.69 -51.75 97.54
N ARG A 194 43.99 -52.14 98.60
CA ARG A 194 43.61 -53.49 99.03
C ARG A 194 42.56 -53.41 100.15
N LYS A 195 41.73 -54.44 100.23
CA LYS A 195 40.84 -54.79 101.35
C LYS A 195 41.59 -54.82 102.70
N PHE A 196 40.96 -54.35 103.76
CA PHE A 196 40.63 -55.08 104.99
C PHE A 196 39.45 -54.39 105.67
#